data_AF-A0A538R6D9-F1
#
_entry.id   AF-A0A538R6D9-F1
#
_cell.length_a   1.000
_cell.length_b   1.000
_cell.length_c   1.000
_cell.angle_alpha   90.00
_cell.angle_beta   90.00
_cell.angle_gamma   90.00
#
_symmetry.space_group_name_H-M   'P 1'
#
loop_
_entity.id
_entity.type
_entity.pdbx_description
1 polymer ?
#
loop_
_entity_poly.entity_id
_entity_poly.type
_entity_poly.pdbx_seq_one_letter_code
_entity_poly.pdbx_strand_id
1 'polypeptide(L)'
;MTAYLIVALTSLVAYLFAVKRLGWRPSDLPGALARIADAVGTGLIFALVNLAAAGGLVLGLRALTGRFVSLYPLDDGVWLVVSMLQGWVWRLWRDSRSSRVAP
;
A
#
# COMPACT_ATOMS: atom_id res chain seq x y z
N MET A 1 -21.48 -2.75 -11.69
CA MET A 1 -22.20 -1.50 -11.34
C MET A 1 -22.60 -1.43 -9.87
N THR A 2 -23.21 -2.48 -9.30
CA THR A 2 -23.66 -2.52 -7.89
C THR A 2 -22.54 -2.31 -6.86
N ALA A 3 -21.37 -2.94 -7.03
CA ALA A 3 -20.24 -2.79 -6.10
C ALA A 3 -19.76 -1.34 -5.95
N TYR A 4 -19.62 -0.59 -7.04
CA TYR A 4 -19.19 0.82 -6.99
C TYR A 4 -20.20 1.71 -6.27
N LEU A 5 -21.50 1.46 -6.45
CA LEU A 5 -22.55 2.19 -5.74
C LEU A 5 -22.51 1.90 -4.24
N ILE A 6 -22.27 0.65 -3.85
CA ILE A 6 -22.12 0.27 -2.44
C ILE A 6 -20.89 0.95 -1.83
N VAL A 7 -19.75 0.94 -2.53
CA VAL A 7 -18.52 1.62 -2.07
C VAL A 7 -18.74 3.13 -1.96
N ALA A 8 -19.39 3.76 -2.94
CA ALA A 8 -19.69 5.19 -2.90
C ALA A 8 -20.64 5.52 -1.74
N LEU A 9 -21.69 4.72 -1.53
CA LEU A 9 -22.66 4.95 -0.47
C LEU A 9 -22.04 4.76 0.92
N THR A 10 -21.28 3.68 1.12
CA THR A 10 -20.59 3.43 2.39
C THR A 10 -19.54 4.51 2.68
N SER A 11 -18.79 4.96 1.67
CA SER A 11 -17.84 6.09 1.82
C SER A 11 -18.57 7.40 2.15
N LEU A 12 -19.70 7.68 1.51
CA LEU A 12 -20.52 8.86 1.78
C LEU A 12 -21.09 8.83 3.21
N VAL A 13 -21.61 7.69 3.66
CA VAL A 13 -22.12 7.52 5.03
C VAL A 13 -21.01 7.72 6.05
N ALA A 14 -19.83 7.13 5.83
CA ALA A 14 -18.67 7.33 6.70
C ALA A 14 -18.23 8.79 6.74
N TYR A 15 -18.17 9.47 5.59
CA TYR A 15 -17.85 10.89 5.49
C TYR A 15 -18.85 11.76 6.25
N LEU A 16 -20.15 11.56 6.01
CA LEU A 16 -21.21 12.32 6.69
C LEU A 16 -21.18 12.09 8.20
N PHE A 17 -20.92 10.87 8.65
CA PHE A 17 -20.76 10.56 10.07
C PHE A 17 -19.55 11.29 10.66
N ALA A 18 -18.40 11.24 10.00
CA ALA A 18 -17.18 11.92 10.46
C ALA A 18 -17.38 13.44 10.58
N VAL A 19 -17.97 14.08 9.58
CA VAL A 19 -18.17 15.54 9.59
C VAL A 19 -19.28 15.95 10.56
N LYS A 20 -20.44 15.28 10.53
CA LYS A 20 -21.62 15.71 11.30
C LYS A 20 -21.62 15.23 12.75
N ARG A 21 -20.96 14.11 13.06
CA ARG A 21 -20.98 13.51 14.42
C ARG A 21 -19.63 13.59 15.12
N LEU A 22 -18.51 13.49 14.39
CA LEU A 22 -17.17 13.53 14.99
C LEU A 22 -16.50 14.91 14.92
N GLY A 23 -17.13 15.89 14.25
CA GLY A 23 -16.63 17.26 14.14
C GLY A 23 -15.38 17.40 13.27
N TRP A 24 -15.08 16.42 12.40
CA TRP A 24 -13.94 16.48 11.50
C TRP A 24 -14.14 17.55 10.43
N ARG A 25 -13.05 18.26 10.07
CA ARG A 25 -13.13 19.32 9.08
C ARG A 25 -13.01 18.74 7.67
N PRO A 26 -13.92 19.07 6.74
CA PRO A 26 -13.81 18.66 5.34
C PRO A 26 -12.48 19.07 4.68
N SER A 27 -11.88 20.18 5.14
CA SER A 27 -10.58 20.68 4.68
C SER A 27 -9.41 19.72 4.93
N ASP A 28 -9.58 18.75 5.84
CA ASP A 28 -8.52 17.81 6.19
C ASP A 28 -8.47 16.61 5.23
N LEU A 29 -9.53 16.42 4.43
CA LEU A 29 -9.68 15.29 3.51
C LEU A 29 -8.59 15.25 2.42
N PRO A 30 -8.24 16.36 1.74
CA PRO A 30 -7.14 16.36 0.76
C PRO A 30 -5.81 15.94 1.39
N GLY A 31 -5.53 16.37 2.62
CA GLY A 31 -4.33 15.98 3.35
C GLY A 31 -4.30 14.48 3.68
N ALA A 32 -5.45 13.90 4.04
CA ALA A 32 -5.58 12.46 4.25
C ALA A 32 -5.43 11.65 2.95
N LEU A 33 -5.94 12.17 1.83
CA LEU A 33 -5.80 11.54 0.51
C LEU A 33 -4.35 11.57 0.02
N ALA A 34 -3.66 12.70 0.14
CA ALA A 34 -2.23 12.81 -0.23
C ALA A 34 -1.39 11.79 0.56
N ARG A 35 -1.68 11.69 1.86
CA ARG A 35 -1.11 10.69 2.75
C ARG A 35 -1.34 9.25 2.28
N ILE A 36 -2.56 8.91 1.85
CA ILE A 36 -2.87 7.58 1.29
C ILE A 36 -2.10 7.37 -0.02
N ALA A 37 -2.06 8.36 -0.90
CA ALA A 37 -1.31 8.31 -2.15
C ALA A 37 0.19 8.05 -1.92
N ASP A 38 0.80 8.68 -0.92
CA ASP A 38 2.18 8.42 -0.52
C ASP A 38 2.39 6.97 -0.07
N ALA A 39 1.47 6.42 0.73
CA ALA A 39 1.54 5.03 1.19
C ALA A 39 1.42 4.04 0.02
N VAL A 40 0.50 4.31 -0.91
CA VAL A 40 0.30 3.51 -2.13
C VAL A 40 1.54 3.59 -3.02
N GLY A 41 2.08 4.79 -3.26
CA GLY A 41 3.29 5.00 -4.05
C GLY A 41 4.50 4.26 -3.45
N THR A 42 4.67 4.35 -2.14
CA THR A 42 5.70 3.58 -1.43
C THR A 42 5.46 2.08 -1.55
N GLY A 43 4.21 1.62 -1.45
CA GLY A 43 3.85 0.22 -1.65
C GLY A 43 4.16 -0.28 -3.06
N LEU A 44 3.96 0.56 -4.08
CA LEU A 44 4.34 0.24 -5.47
C LEU A 44 5.87 0.12 -5.60
N ILE A 45 6.64 0.97 -4.94
CA ILE A 45 8.10 0.86 -4.91
C ILE A 45 8.50 -0.49 -4.28
N PHE A 46 7.91 -0.87 -3.14
CA PHE A 46 8.14 -2.18 -2.55
C PHE A 46 7.76 -3.33 -3.49
N ALA A 47 6.65 -3.21 -4.22
CA ALA A 47 6.24 -4.24 -5.19
C ALA A 47 7.28 -4.43 -6.29
N LEU A 48 7.79 -3.33 -6.85
CA LEU A 48 8.85 -3.37 -7.86
C LEU A 48 10.14 -3.98 -7.32
N VAL A 49 10.57 -3.57 -6.12
CA VAL A 49 11.78 -4.08 -5.47
C VAL A 49 11.64 -5.57 -5.14
N ASN A 50 10.51 -6.00 -4.59
CA ASN A 50 10.23 -7.39 -4.27
C ASN A 50 10.23 -8.25 -5.55
N LEU A 51 9.57 -7.79 -6.62
CA LEU A 51 9.53 -8.49 -7.89
C LEU A 51 10.93 -8.62 -8.50
N ALA A 52 11.72 -7.54 -8.49
CA ALA A 52 13.09 -7.56 -8.98
C ALA A 52 13.98 -8.50 -8.16
N ALA A 53 13.88 -8.46 -6.83
CA ALA A 53 14.64 -9.30 -5.93
C ALA A 53 14.30 -10.79 -6.11
N ALA A 54 13.02 -11.12 -6.14
CA ALA A 54 12.55 -12.49 -6.29
C ALA A 54 12.85 -13.04 -7.70
N GLY A 55 12.66 -12.23 -8.74
CA GLY A 55 13.06 -12.57 -10.11
C GLY A 55 14.57 -12.80 -10.23
N GLY A 56 15.37 -11.90 -9.65
CA GLY A 56 16.83 -12.04 -9.59
C GLY A 56 17.27 -13.32 -8.87
N LEU A 57 16.63 -13.66 -7.75
CA LEU A 57 16.90 -14.89 -7.00
C LEU A 57 16.59 -16.14 -7.84
N VAL A 58 15.43 -16.18 -8.51
CA VAL A 58 15.07 -17.31 -9.38
C VAL A 58 16.05 -17.46 -10.54
N LEU A 59 16.42 -16.36 -11.20
CA LEU A 59 17.40 -16.39 -12.30
C LEU A 59 18.78 -16.83 -11.81
N GLY A 60 19.23 -16.34 -10.65
CA GLY A 60 20.48 -16.75 -10.03
C GLY A 60 20.50 -18.25 -9.69
N LEU A 61 19.42 -18.77 -9.12
CA LEU A 61 19.29 -20.21 -8.83
C LEU A 61 19.33 -21.05 -10.10
N ARG A 62 18.65 -20.62 -11.17
CA ARG A 62 18.70 -21.30 -12.47
C ARG A 62 20.12 -21.32 -13.02
N ALA A 63 20.82 -20.19 -12.96
CA ALA A 63 22.20 -20.08 -13.45
C ALA A 63 23.18 -20.97 -12.67
N LEU A 64 23.02 -21.06 -11.34
CA LEU A 64 23.93 -21.83 -10.48
C LEU A 64 23.64 -23.34 -10.49
N THR A 65 22.38 -23.75 -10.62
CA THR A 65 21.98 -25.16 -10.49
C THR A 65 21.68 -25.86 -11.81
N GLY A 66 21.49 -25.10 -12.89
CA GLY A 66 21.00 -25.61 -14.17
C GLY A 66 19.57 -26.15 -14.12
N ARG A 67 18.88 -26.02 -12.99
CA ARG A 67 17.52 -26.56 -12.79
C ARG A 67 16.47 -25.49 -13.12
N PHE A 68 15.33 -25.96 -13.63
CA PHE A 68 14.18 -25.10 -13.82
C PHE A 68 13.54 -24.76 -12.46
N VAL A 69 13.55 -23.48 -12.12
CA VAL A 69 12.81 -22.91 -10.98
C VAL A 69 11.73 -22.01 -11.54
N SER A 70 10.45 -22.29 -11.30
CA SER A 70 9.34 -21.53 -11.91
C SER A 70 9.26 -20.08 -11.41
N LEU A 71 8.93 -19.16 -12.31
CA LEU A 71 8.60 -17.76 -11.96
C LEU A 71 7.10 -17.59 -11.63
N TYR A 72 6.28 -18.63 -11.81
CA TYR A 72 4.83 -18.58 -11.59
C TYR A 72 4.43 -18.04 -10.20
N PRO A 73 5.14 -18.34 -9.09
CA PRO A 73 4.82 -17.76 -7.78
C PRO A 73 4.96 -16.22 -7.70
N LEU A 74 5.58 -15.57 -8.68
CA LEU A 74 5.71 -14.11 -8.74
C LEU A 74 4.44 -13.41 -9.24
N ASP A 75 3.54 -14.13 -9.90
CA ASP A 75 2.25 -13.59 -10.38
C ASP A 75 1.16 -13.62 -9.30
N ASP A 76 1.50 -14.10 -8.10
CA ASP A 76 0.55 -14.17 -6.99
C ASP A 76 0.23 -12.76 -6.45
N GLY A 77 -1.07 -12.44 -6.38
CA GLY A 77 -1.57 -11.18 -5.82
C GLY A 77 -1.13 -10.92 -4.37
N VAL A 78 -0.70 -11.95 -3.64
CA VAL A 78 -0.06 -11.83 -2.32
C VAL A 78 1.12 -10.85 -2.34
N TRP A 79 1.93 -10.84 -3.41
CA TRP A 79 3.06 -9.90 -3.52
C TRP A 79 2.60 -8.44 -3.49
N LEU A 80 1.52 -8.14 -4.20
CA LEU A 80 0.95 -6.79 -4.22
C LEU A 80 0.41 -6.41 -2.84
N VAL A 81 -0.34 -7.31 -2.19
CA VAL A 81 -0.91 -7.07 -0.86
C VAL A 81 0.20 -6.83 0.17
N VAL A 82 1.21 -7.69 0.22
CA VAL A 82 2.34 -7.55 1.16
C VAL A 82 3.10 -6.25 0.88
N SER A 83 3.31 -5.89 -0.38
CA SER A 83 4.01 -4.65 -0.74
C SER A 83 3.22 -3.40 -0.33
N MET A 84 1.89 -3.40 -0.47
CA MET A 84 1.04 -2.32 0.04
C MET A 84 1.11 -2.19 1.56
N LEU A 85 1.12 -3.32 2.28
CA LEU A 85 1.32 -3.34 3.73
C LEU A 85 2.70 -2.79 4.11
N GLN A 86 3.76 -3.13 3.37
CA GLN A 86 5.10 -2.57 3.58
C GLN A 86 5.11 -1.04 3.37
N GLY A 87 4.46 -0.54 2.31
CA GLY A 87 4.32 0.89 2.07
C GLY A 87 3.57 1.62 3.20
N TRP A 88 2.52 1.00 3.73
CA TRP A 88 1.77 1.55 4.85
C TRP A 88 2.60 1.55 6.15
N VAL A 89 3.25 0.42 6.49
CA VAL A 89 4.13 0.31 7.66
C VAL A 89 5.27 1.33 7.59
N TRP A 90 5.90 1.48 6.42
CA TRP A 90 6.94 2.48 6.20
C TRP A 90 6.46 3.89 6.51
N ARG A 91 5.26 4.24 6.01
CA ARG A 91 4.66 5.55 6.29
C ARG A 91 4.37 5.74 7.78
N LEU A 92 3.77 4.76 8.45
CA LEU A 92 3.49 4.83 9.89
C LEU A 92 4.79 5.01 10.69
N TRP A 93 5.84 4.30 10.30
CA TRP A 93 7.16 4.43 10.92
C TRP A 93 7.75 5.84 10.70
N ARG A 94 7.67 6.40 9.49
CA ARG A 94 8.10 7.78 9.18
C ARG A 94 7.34 8.82 10.00
N ASP A 95 6.02 8.69 10.09
CA ASP A 95 5.17 9.63 10.84
C ASP A 95 5.45 9.55 12.36
N SER A 96 5.78 8.36 12.88
CA SER A 96 6.20 8.15 14.28
C SER A 96 7.56 8.80 14.64
N ARG A 97 8.41 9.04 13.63
CA ARG A 97 9.68 9.74 13.80
C ARG A 97 9.49 11.24 13.80
N SER A 98 8.65 11.75 12.89
CA SER A 98 8.33 13.19 12.80
C SER A 98 7.70 13.72 14.10
N SER A 99 6.84 12.92 14.73
CA SER A 99 6.19 13.25 16.00
C SER A 99 7.12 13.26 17.21
N ARG A 100 8.30 12.61 17.14
CA ARG A 100 9.32 12.65 18.21
C ARG A 100 10.28 13.84 18.11
N VAL A 101 10.26 14.57 17.00
CA VAL A 101 11.20 15.69 16.71
C VAL A 101 10.51 17.06 16.87
N ALA A 102 9.21 17.08 17.22
CA ALA A 102 8.52 18.32 17.60
C ALA A 102 8.96 18.76 19.01
N PRO A 103 9.41 20.02 19.20
CA PRO A 103 9.88 20.56 20.48
C PRO A 103 8.77 20.68 21.53
#